data_AF-K0SPJ4-F1
#
_entry.id   AF-K0SPJ4-F1
#
_cell.length_a   1.000
_cell.length_b   1.000
_cell.length_c   1.000
_cell.angle_alpha   90.00
_cell.angle_beta   90.00
_cell.angle_gamma   90.00
#
_symmetry.space_group_name_H-M   'P 1'
#
loop_
_entity.id
_entity.type
_entity.pdbx_description
1 polymer ?
#
loop_
_entity_poly.entity_id
_entity_poly.type
_entity_poly.pdbx_seq_one_letter_code
_entity_poly.pdbx_strand_id
1 'polypeptide(L)'
;IADRKARESQGARDRLTKKLDARRKELERYMSALVEPRDLFRIDEYSEWDGDGVPTMHASGEPVGPSHARKRRKAIEKHSRLRDDLSRRCGGNFSAEADSIRAKIAEIEAELDSLEV
;
A
#
# COMPACT_ATOMS: atom_id res chain seq x y z
N ILE A 1 21.38 -17.26 -33.88
CA ILE A 1 21.93 -16.40 -32.80
C ILE A 1 20.89 -15.36 -32.34
N ALA A 2 20.19 -14.68 -33.26
CA ALA A 2 19.11 -13.73 -32.92
C ALA A 2 17.98 -14.33 -32.04
N ASP A 3 17.58 -15.57 -32.30
CA ASP A 3 16.46 -16.21 -31.58
C ASP A 3 16.78 -16.58 -30.11
N ARG A 4 18.07 -16.76 -29.77
CA ARG A 4 18.50 -16.99 -28.38
C ARG A 4 18.51 -15.70 -27.57
N LYS A 5 19.04 -14.62 -28.16
CA LYS A 5 19.13 -13.30 -27.52
C LYS A 5 17.74 -12.69 -27.29
N ALA A 6 16.82 -12.87 -28.25
CA ALA A 6 15.42 -12.47 -28.10
C ALA A 6 14.71 -13.23 -26.95
N ARG A 7 14.83 -14.56 -26.89
CA ARG A 7 14.22 -15.37 -25.81
C ARG A 7 14.84 -15.09 -24.44
N GLU A 8 16.14 -14.84 -24.37
CA GLU A 8 16.83 -14.44 -23.12
C GLU A 8 16.37 -13.06 -22.64
N SER A 9 16.25 -12.08 -23.54
CA SER A 9 15.75 -10.74 -23.22
C SER A 9 14.30 -10.76 -22.74
N GLN A 10 13.45 -11.56 -23.38
CA GLN A 10 12.04 -11.71 -23.01
C GLN A 10 11.90 -12.40 -21.65
N GLY A 11 12.69 -13.44 -21.38
CA GLY A 11 12.73 -14.10 -20.07
C GLY A 11 13.27 -13.21 -18.95
N ALA A 12 14.23 -12.31 -19.24
CA ALA A 12 14.72 -11.31 -18.29
C ALA A 12 13.63 -10.28 -17.97
N ARG A 13 12.95 -9.76 -18.99
CA ARG A 13 11.83 -8.82 -18.86
C ARG A 13 10.69 -9.39 -18.01
N ASP A 14 10.28 -10.63 -18.26
CA ASP A 14 9.20 -11.29 -17.50
C ASP A 14 9.56 -11.42 -16.01
N ARG A 15 10.83 -11.72 -15.71
CA ARG A 15 11.31 -11.82 -14.33
C ARG A 15 11.30 -10.47 -13.64
N LEU A 16 11.76 -9.42 -14.32
CA LEU A 16 11.80 -8.06 -13.77
C LEU A 16 10.40 -7.49 -13.59
N THR A 17 9.48 -7.71 -14.53
CA THR A 17 8.08 -7.30 -14.40
C THR A 17 7.42 -7.95 -13.18
N LYS A 18 7.64 -9.26 -12.96
CA LYS A 18 7.14 -9.97 -11.77
C LYS A 18 7.75 -9.41 -10.48
N LYS A 19 9.05 -9.08 -10.48
CA LYS A 19 9.71 -8.44 -9.33
C LYS A 19 9.13 -7.05 -9.07
N LEU A 20 8.91 -6.26 -10.12
CA LEU A 20 8.32 -4.92 -10.04
C LEU A 20 6.94 -4.97 -9.40
N ASP A 21 6.07 -5.86 -9.87
CA ASP A 21 4.72 -6.04 -9.32
C ASP A 21 4.76 -6.46 -7.84
N ALA A 22 5.68 -7.35 -7.46
CA ALA A 22 5.85 -7.75 -6.08
C ALA A 22 6.30 -6.56 -5.19
N ARG A 23 7.24 -5.75 -5.68
CA ARG A 23 7.74 -4.57 -4.94
C ARG A 23 6.71 -3.45 -4.87
N ARG A 24 5.92 -3.22 -5.92
CA ARG A 24 4.80 -2.26 -5.89
C ARG A 24 3.73 -2.65 -4.87
N LYS A 25 3.33 -3.93 -4.83
CA LYS A 25 2.43 -4.43 -3.79
C LYS A 25 3.00 -4.30 -2.39
N GLU A 26 4.30 -4.52 -2.23
CA GLU A 26 4.98 -4.31 -0.96
C GLU A 26 4.97 -2.83 -0.55
N LEU A 27 5.26 -1.93 -1.49
CA LEU A 27 5.20 -0.48 -1.28
C LEU A 27 3.81 -0.03 -0.84
N GLU A 28 2.75 -0.47 -1.52
CA GLU A 28 1.36 -0.15 -1.15
C GLU A 28 1.02 -0.58 0.28
N ARG A 29 1.56 -1.71 0.75
CA ARG A 29 1.37 -2.17 2.13
C ARG A 29 2.06 -1.26 3.14
N TYR A 30 3.29 -0.83 2.88
CA TYR A 30 3.98 0.11 3.77
C TYR A 30 3.41 1.53 3.69
N MET A 31 2.98 1.97 2.50
CA MET A 31 2.31 3.26 2.34
C MET A 31 0.97 3.31 3.06
N SER A 32 0.18 2.24 3.00
CA SER A 32 -1.06 2.18 3.80
C SER A 32 -0.78 2.19 5.30
N ALA A 33 0.30 1.55 5.75
CA ALA A 33 0.72 1.57 7.17
C ALA A 33 1.24 2.93 7.66
N LEU A 34 1.56 3.87 6.77
CA LEU A 34 1.86 5.27 7.13
C LEU A 34 0.62 5.99 7.68
N VAL A 35 -0.57 5.60 7.24
CA VAL A 35 -1.83 6.18 7.75
C VAL A 35 -2.12 5.57 9.12
N GLU A 36 -2.25 6.43 10.13
CA GLU A 36 -2.66 6.02 11.46
C GLU A 36 -4.06 5.36 11.40
N PRO A 37 -4.31 4.27 12.15
CA PRO A 37 -5.60 3.57 12.10
C PRO A 37 -6.80 4.48 12.38
N ARG A 38 -6.63 5.49 13.25
CA ARG A 38 -7.68 6.47 13.58
C ARG A 38 -7.99 7.43 12.42
N ASP A 39 -7.03 7.62 11.52
CA ASP A 39 -7.16 8.52 10.37
C ASP A 39 -7.60 7.79 9.10
N LEU A 40 -7.76 6.45 9.17
CA LEU A 40 -8.14 5.62 8.02
C LEU A 40 -9.44 6.08 7.34
N PHE A 41 -10.38 6.63 8.11
CA PHE A 41 -11.66 7.14 7.60
C PHE A 41 -11.77 8.67 7.64
N ARG A 42 -10.66 9.39 7.88
CA ARG A 42 -10.60 10.86 7.77
C ARG A 42 -10.53 11.29 6.31
N ILE A 43 -11.60 10.99 5.59
CA ILE A 43 -11.79 11.28 4.16
C ILE A 43 -13.05 12.14 3.98
N ASP A 44 -13.15 12.79 2.83
CA ASP A 44 -14.25 13.71 2.49
C ASP A 44 -15.65 13.06 2.45
N GLU A 45 -15.75 11.74 2.56
CA GLU A 45 -17.03 11.01 2.67
C GLU A 45 -17.70 11.21 4.04
N TYR A 46 -16.94 11.57 5.07
CA TYR A 46 -17.41 11.69 6.45
C TYR A 46 -17.11 13.08 7.01
N SER A 47 -17.97 13.55 7.90
CA SER A 47 -17.88 14.89 8.49
C SER A 47 -17.52 14.85 9.98
N GLU A 48 -17.86 13.76 10.67
CA GLU A 48 -17.61 13.58 12.10
C GLU A 48 -17.14 12.16 12.41
N TRP A 49 -16.35 12.01 13.48
CA TRP A 49 -15.77 10.75 13.93
C TRP A 49 -15.76 10.66 15.46
N ASP A 50 -15.79 9.43 15.98
CA ASP A 50 -15.62 9.15 17.40
C ASP A 50 -14.13 9.15 17.84
N GLY A 51 -13.88 8.91 19.12
CA GLY A 51 -12.52 8.88 19.68
C GLY A 51 -11.62 7.75 19.14
N ASP A 52 -12.21 6.75 18.50
CA ASP A 52 -11.49 5.64 17.87
C ASP A 52 -11.27 5.86 16.37
N GLY A 53 -11.76 6.98 15.80
CA GLY A 53 -11.67 7.30 14.38
C GLY A 53 -12.79 6.67 13.53
N VAL A 54 -13.83 6.11 14.15
CA VAL A 54 -15.00 5.58 13.44
C VAL A 54 -15.91 6.74 13.04
N PRO A 55 -16.31 6.86 11.77
CA PRO A 55 -17.17 7.96 11.36
C PRO A 55 -18.56 7.84 11.97
N THR A 56 -19.08 8.96 12.46
CA THR A 56 -20.41 9.10 13.09
C THR A 56 -21.41 9.79 12.15
N MET A 57 -20.93 10.68 11.28
CA MET A 57 -21.73 11.39 10.29
C MET A 57 -21.11 11.30 8.90
N HIS A 58 -21.96 11.14 7.88
CA HIS A 58 -21.59 11.30 6.49
C HIS A 58 -21.43 12.79 6.13
N ALA A 59 -20.71 13.08 5.06
CA ALA A 59 -20.56 14.44 4.55
C ALA A 59 -21.90 15.09 4.12
N SER A 60 -22.91 14.27 3.80
CA SER A 60 -24.29 14.72 3.54
C SER A 60 -25.03 15.21 4.79
N GLY A 61 -24.47 15.02 5.99
CA GLY A 61 -25.14 15.29 7.26
C GLY A 61 -26.00 14.12 7.78
N GLU A 62 -26.00 12.97 7.09
CA GLU A 62 -26.72 11.78 7.54
C GLU A 62 -25.91 10.98 8.57
N PRO A 63 -26.53 10.46 9.64
CA PRO A 63 -25.86 9.60 10.61
C PRO A 63 -25.38 8.29 9.99
N VAL A 64 -24.15 7.89 10.31
CA VAL A 64 -23.62 6.58 9.93
C VAL A 64 -24.36 5.49 10.71
N GLY A 65 -25.08 4.62 10.00
CA GLY A 65 -25.84 3.54 10.65
C GLY A 65 -24.96 2.58 11.48
N PRO A 66 -25.51 1.90 12.51
CA PRO A 66 -24.73 1.09 13.46
C PRO A 66 -23.99 -0.09 12.79
N SER A 67 -24.59 -0.70 11.77
CA SER A 67 -23.93 -1.74 10.96
C SER A 67 -22.73 -1.18 10.18
N HIS A 68 -22.86 0.04 9.66
CA HIS A 68 -21.81 0.74 8.94
C HIS A 68 -20.67 1.10 9.89
N ALA A 69 -20.96 1.73 11.03
CA ALA A 69 -19.98 2.04 12.06
C ALA A 69 -19.22 0.80 12.54
N ARG A 70 -19.90 -0.32 12.79
CA ARG A 70 -19.26 -1.59 13.18
C ARG A 70 -18.29 -2.12 12.12
N LYS A 71 -18.62 -1.99 10.82
CA LYS A 71 -17.72 -2.38 9.72
C LYS A 71 -16.47 -1.50 9.71
N ARG A 72 -16.60 -0.19 9.91
CA ARG A 72 -15.45 0.74 9.95
C ARG A 72 -14.56 0.47 11.16
N ARG A 73 -15.14 0.24 12.34
CA ARG A 73 -14.39 -0.18 13.54
C ARG A 73 -13.55 -1.43 13.29
N LYS A 74 -14.13 -2.47 12.66
CA LYS A 74 -13.39 -3.68 12.28
C LYS A 74 -12.28 -3.41 11.25
N ALA A 75 -12.50 -2.48 10.32
CA ALA A 75 -11.50 -2.10 9.33
C ALA A 75 -10.32 -1.36 10.00
N ILE A 76 -10.59 -0.44 10.93
CA ILE A 76 -9.57 0.23 11.76
C ILE A 76 -8.78 -0.81 12.55
N GLU A 77 -9.45 -1.75 13.22
CA GLU A 77 -8.77 -2.80 14.00
C GLU A 77 -7.88 -3.68 13.11
N LYS A 78 -8.37 -4.07 11.93
CA LYS A 78 -7.59 -4.84 10.95
C LYS A 78 -6.36 -4.04 10.48
N HIS A 79 -6.52 -2.74 10.24
CA HIS A 79 -5.43 -1.85 9.84
C HIS A 79 -4.41 -1.68 10.95
N SER A 80 -4.86 -1.53 12.20
CA SER A 80 -3.99 -1.49 13.38
C SER A 80 -3.12 -2.74 13.48
N ARG A 81 -3.72 -3.93 13.34
CA ARG A 81 -2.95 -5.19 13.37
C ARG A 81 -1.93 -5.29 12.24
N LEU A 82 -2.33 -4.90 11.01
CA LEU A 82 -1.41 -4.86 9.87
C LEU A 82 -0.24 -3.92 10.15
N ARG A 83 -0.54 -2.73 10.68
CA ARG A 83 0.46 -1.72 11.02
C ARG A 83 1.38 -2.19 12.14
N ASP A 84 0.85 -2.86 13.18
CA ASP A 84 1.65 -3.43 14.27
C ASP A 84 2.61 -4.52 13.75
N ASP A 85 2.12 -5.40 12.88
CA ASP A 85 2.94 -6.46 12.26
C ASP A 85 4.04 -5.86 11.37
N LEU A 86 3.72 -4.83 10.58
CA LEU A 86 4.72 -4.11 9.78
C LEU A 86 5.69 -3.31 10.67
N SER A 87 5.21 -2.73 11.77
CA SER A 87 6.01 -1.98 12.73
C SER A 87 7.09 -2.88 13.33
N ARG A 88 6.73 -4.12 13.68
CA ARG A 88 7.69 -5.13 14.16
C ARG A 88 8.75 -5.50 13.11
N ARG A 89 8.43 -5.40 11.82
CA ARG A 89 9.37 -5.71 10.73
C ARG A 89 10.33 -4.55 10.43
N CYS A 90 9.84 -3.32 10.42
CA CYS A 90 10.62 -2.13 10.05
C CYS A 90 11.02 -1.25 11.27
N GLY A 91 10.83 -1.75 12.49
CA GLY A 91 11.11 -1.00 13.73
C GLY A 91 10.27 0.28 13.89
N GLY A 92 9.07 0.32 13.32
CA GLY A 92 8.19 1.50 13.31
C GLY A 92 8.55 2.58 12.28
N ASN A 93 9.62 2.42 11.50
CA ASN A 93 10.01 3.38 10.47
C ASN A 93 9.44 2.99 9.09
N PHE A 94 8.11 3.10 8.95
CA PHE A 94 7.42 2.77 7.70
C PHE A 94 7.88 3.64 6.52
N SER A 95 8.25 4.90 6.78
CA SER A 95 8.68 5.83 5.73
C SER A 95 10.01 5.38 5.12
N ALA A 96 11.01 5.09 5.96
CA ALA A 96 12.31 4.63 5.46
C ALA A 96 12.20 3.32 4.68
N GLU A 97 11.36 2.39 5.13
CA GLU A 97 11.14 1.13 4.40
C GLU A 97 10.41 1.37 3.08
N ALA A 98 9.39 2.24 3.06
CA ALA A 98 8.71 2.62 1.83
C ALA A 98 9.67 3.29 0.83
N ASP A 99 10.55 4.18 1.29
CA ASP A 99 11.54 4.85 0.43
C ASP A 99 12.61 3.87 -0.09
N SER A 100 13.04 2.90 0.72
CA SER A 100 13.90 1.80 0.29
C SER A 100 13.24 0.94 -0.80
N ILE A 101 11.95 0.64 -0.66
CA ILE A 101 11.19 -0.12 -1.68
C ILE A 101 11.02 0.72 -2.95
N ARG A 102 10.74 2.03 -2.84
CA ARG A 102 10.69 2.95 -3.98
C ARG A 102 12.00 2.98 -4.76
N ALA A 103 13.13 3.02 -4.06
CA ALA A 103 14.45 2.97 -4.70
C ALA A 103 14.65 1.65 -5.49
N LYS A 104 14.26 0.51 -4.91
CA LYS A 104 14.31 -0.80 -5.59
C LYS A 104 13.36 -0.88 -6.79
N ILE A 105 12.18 -0.26 -6.70
CA ILE A 105 11.24 -0.15 -7.83
C ILE A 105 11.90 0.64 -8.97
N ALA A 106 12.48 1.79 -8.66
CA ALA A 106 13.15 2.63 -9.66
C ALA A 106 14.34 1.91 -10.31
N GLU A 107 15.10 1.11 -9.56
CA GLU A 107 16.17 0.27 -10.10
C GLU A 107 15.65 -0.78 -11.09
N ILE A 108 14.56 -1.49 -10.73
CA ILE A 108 13.94 -2.49 -11.61
C ILE A 108 13.33 -1.84 -12.86
N GLU A 109 12.74 -0.65 -12.72
CA GLU A 109 12.20 0.11 -13.84
C GLU A 109 13.30 0.56 -14.80
N ALA A 110 14.44 1.04 -14.28
CA ALA A 110 15.61 1.38 -15.10
C ALA A 110 16.21 0.15 -15.79
N GLU A 111 16.28 -1.00 -15.10
CA GLU A 111 16.73 -2.25 -15.71
C GLU A 111 15.78 -2.71 -16.83
N LEU A 112 14.47 -2.59 -16.63
CA LEU A 112 13.47 -2.86 -17.68
C LEU A 112 13.63 -1.94 -18.88
N ASP A 113 13.79 -0.64 -18.67
CA ASP A 113 13.98 0.36 -19.72
C ASP A 113 15.24 0.06 -20.56
N SER A 114 16.35 -0.30 -19.89
CA SER A 114 17.58 -0.71 -20.58
C SER A 114 17.49 -2.01 -21.40
N LEU A 115 16.44 -2.83 -21.17
CA LEU A 115 16.16 -4.03 -21.94
C LEU A 115 15.18 -3.78 -23.11
N GLU A 116 14.52 -2.62 -23.14
CA GLU A 116 13.67 -2.19 -24.26
C GLU A 116 14.45 -1.51 -25.39
N VAL A 117 15.68 -1.05 -25.11
CA VAL A 117 16.64 -0.45 -26.06
C VAL A 117 17.45 -1.51 -26.81
#